data_AF-A0A6B2NNS4-F1
#
_entry.id   AF-A0A6B2NNS4-F1
#
_cell.length_a   1.000
_cell.length_b   1.000
_cell.length_c   1.000
_cell.angle_alpha   90.00
_cell.angle_beta   90.00
_cell.angle_gamma   90.00
#
_symmetry.space_group_name_H-M   'P 1'
#
loop_
_entity.id
_entity.type
_entity.pdbx_description
1 polymer ?
#
loop_
_entity_poly.entity_id
_entity_poly.type
_entity_poly.pdbx_seq_one_letter_code
_entity_poly.pdbx_strand_id
1 'polypeptide(L)' 'MTAQPHSSAWPAERLAEARAVLADVAHHSDPLIRIACDVLIRHGETADERAAAQRLRVVIDARRPVQRAQREDGGRVRS' A
#
# COMPACT_ATOMS: atom_id res chain seq x y z
N MET A 1 3.63 -21.17 25.93
CA MET A 1 3.66 -19.79 25.45
C MET A 1 5.11 -19.41 25.21
N THR A 2 5.62 -19.60 24.00
CA THR A 2 6.99 -19.23 23.65
C THR A 2 7.01 -17.73 23.34
N ALA A 3 7.54 -16.94 24.28
CA ALA A 3 7.85 -15.55 24.02
C ALA A 3 8.95 -15.52 22.93
N GLN A 4 8.58 -15.08 21.73
CA GLN A 4 9.54 -14.90 20.65
C GLN A 4 10.48 -13.76 21.04
N PRO A 5 11.80 -13.92 20.84
CA PRO A 5 12.73 -12.82 21.04
C PRO A 5 12.31 -11.68 20.12
N HIS A 6 12.01 -10.51 20.69
CA HIS A 6 11.73 -9.31 19.90
C HIS A 6 13.04 -8.90 19.21
N SER A 7 13.30 -9.45 18.03
CA SER A 7 14.26 -8.88 17.11
C SER A 7 13.83 -7.45 16.83
N SER A 8 14.75 -6.50 16.93
CA SER A 8 14.56 -5.12 16.45
C SER A 8 14.35 -5.04 14.93
N ALA A 9 14.48 -6.17 14.22
CA ALA A 9 14.11 -6.33 12.82
C ALA A 9 12.59 -6.44 12.67
N TRP A 10 12.05 -5.78 11.64
CA TRP A 10 10.63 -5.85 11.30
C TRP A 10 10.21 -7.29 10.95
N PRO A 11 9.00 -7.76 11.35
CA PRO A 11 8.62 -9.16 11.14
C PRO A 11 8.58 -9.55 9.66
N ALA A 12 9.20 -10.69 9.32
CA ALA A 12 9.27 -11.19 7.95
C ALA A 12 7.88 -11.52 7.38
N GLU A 13 6.95 -12.02 8.21
CA GLU A 13 5.57 -12.29 7.74
C GLU A 13 4.87 -11.00 7.30
N ARG A 14 5.17 -9.87 7.94
CA ARG A 14 4.59 -8.57 7.57
C ARG A 14 5.15 -8.03 6.27
N LEU A 15 6.41 -8.31 5.95
CA LEU A 15 6.95 -8.03 4.61
C LEU A 15 6.29 -8.92 3.56
N ALA A 16 6.12 -10.21 3.84
CA ALA A 16 5.47 -11.14 2.92
C ALA A 16 4.01 -10.75 2.63
N GLU A 17 3.26 -10.34 3.66
CA GLU A 17 1.89 -9.84 3.51
C GLU A 17 1.83 -8.55 2.66
N ALA A 18 2.74 -7.60 2.92
CA ALA A 18 2.81 -6.38 2.11
C ALA A 18 3.15 -6.68 0.64
N ARG A 19 4.04 -7.64 0.38
CA ARG A 19 4.37 -8.11 -0.99
C ARG A 19 3.17 -8.77 -1.66
N ALA A 20 2.41 -9.60 -0.94
CA ALA A 20 1.20 -10.22 -1.46
C ALA A 20 0.15 -9.17 -1.87
N VAL A 21 -0.04 -8.14 -1.05
CA VAL A 21 -0.93 -7.01 -1.39
C VAL A 21 -0.44 -6.27 -2.63
N LEU A 22 0.87 -6.03 -2.78
CA LEU A 22 1.40 -5.38 -3.97
C LEU A 22 1.34 -6.24 -5.23
N ALA A 23 1.38 -7.57 -5.09
CA ALA A 23 1.18 -8.48 -6.21
C ALA A 23 -0.28 -8.47 -6.70
N ASP A 24 -1.23 -8.16 -5.82
CA ASP A 24 -2.67 -8.20 -6.10
C ASP A 24 -3.37 -6.82 -6.05
N VAL A 25 -2.65 -5.77 -6.46
CA VAL A 25 -3.11 -4.36 -6.38
C VAL A 25 -4.47 -4.09 -7.04
N ALA A 26 -4.85 -4.87 -8.05
CA ALA A 26 -6.13 -4.69 -8.73
C ALA A 26 -7.34 -5.05 -7.86
N HIS A 27 -7.16 -5.93 -6.88
CA HIS A 27 -8.23 -6.44 -6.02
C HIS A 27 -8.23 -5.79 -4.63
N HIS A 28 -7.26 -4.93 -4.34
CA HIS A 28 -7.12 -4.26 -3.05
C HIS A 28 -7.50 -2.78 -3.11
N SER A 29 -7.96 -2.27 -1.97
CA SER A 29 -8.34 -0.86 -1.85
C SER A 29 -7.10 0.04 -1.73
N ASP A 30 -7.17 1.26 -2.28
CA ASP A 30 -6.08 2.22 -2.21
C ASP A 30 -5.54 2.46 -0.77
N PRO A 31 -6.35 2.47 0.31
CA PRO A 31 -5.83 2.55 1.67
C PRO A 31 -4.96 1.36 2.08
N LEU A 32 -5.32 0.13 1.68
CA LEU A 32 -4.53 -1.06 1.98
C LEU A 32 -3.21 -1.07 1.21
N ILE A 33 -3.27 -0.71 -0.08
CA ILE A 33 -2.08 -0.57 -0.93
C ILE A 33 -1.11 0.47 -0.36
N ARG A 34 -1.63 1.57 0.18
CA ARG A 34 -0.84 2.60 0.87
C ARG A 34 -0.06 2.05 2.06
N ILE A 35 -0.74 1.30 2.93
CA ILE A 35 -0.10 0.70 4.12
C ILE A 35 0.98 -0.28 3.69
N ALA A 36 0.71 -1.14 2.70
CA ALA A 36 1.70 -2.07 2.16
C ALA A 36 2.91 -1.33 1.56
N CYS A 37 2.69 -0.23 0.83
CA CYS A 37 3.79 0.61 0.35
C CYS A 37 4.61 1.17 1.51
N ASP A 38 3.99 1.74 2.56
CA ASP A 38 4.70 2.33 3.70
C ASP A 38 5.56 1.30 4.44
N VAL A 39 5.08 0.06 4.55
CA VAL A 39 5.84 -1.07 5.12
C VAL A 39 7.07 -1.35 4.26
N LEU A 40 6.92 -1.55 2.95
CA LEU A 40 8.05 -1.90 2.08
C LEU A 40 9.03 -0.74 1.90
N ILE A 41 8.59 0.51 1.92
CA ILE A 41 9.47 1.68 1.84
C ILE A 41 10.41 1.74 3.06
N ARG A 42 9.88 1.48 4.26
CA ARG A 42 10.64 1.60 5.51
C ARG A 42 11.44 0.33 5.84
N HIS A 43 10.91 -0.83 5.49
CA HIS A 43 11.41 -2.12 5.96
C HIS A 43 11.75 -3.12 4.84
N GLY A 44 11.50 -2.77 3.58
CA GLY A 44 11.83 -3.63 2.44
C GLY A 44 13.32 -3.94 2.40
N GLU A 45 13.65 -5.16 2.00
CA GLU A 45 15.01 -5.71 2.12
C GLU A 45 15.93 -5.12 1.05
N THR A 46 15.41 -4.91 -0.17
CA THR A 46 16.18 -4.44 -1.31
C THR A 46 15.90 -2.97 -1.63
N ALA A 47 16.91 -2.30 -2.20
CA ALA A 47 16.73 -0.92 -2.66
C ALA A 47 15.69 -0.82 -3.80
N ASP A 48 15.65 -1.82 -4.68
CA ASP A 48 14.72 -1.88 -5.80
C ASP A 48 13.27 -2.03 -5.33
N GLU A 49 13.03 -2.88 -4.32
CA GLU A 49 11.73 -3.03 -3.69
C GLU A 49 11.25 -1.70 -3.08
N ARG A 50 12.13 -1.04 -2.31
CA ARG A 50 11.84 0.28 -1.73
C ARG A 50 11.49 1.30 -2.82
N ALA A 51 12.26 1.33 -3.91
CA ALA A 51 12.02 2.26 -5.03
C ALA A 51 10.73 1.94 -5.80
N ALA A 52 10.38 0.66 -5.98
CA ALA A 52 9.12 0.25 -6.60
C ALA A 52 7.92 0.68 -5.75
N ALA A 53 7.98 0.45 -4.43
CA ALA A 53 6.93 0.85 -3.49
C ALA A 53 6.74 2.39 -3.44
N GLN A 54 7.82 3.17 -3.49
CA GLN A 54 7.75 4.63 -3.59
C GLN A 54 7.03 5.09 -4.86
N ARG A 55 7.37 4.51 -6.02
CA ARG A 55 6.72 4.84 -7.30
C ARG A 55 5.23 4.51 -7.28
N LEU A 56 4.86 3.34 -6.76
CA LEU A 56 3.46 2.95 -6.64
C LEU A 56 2.69 3.88 -5.69
N ARG A 57 3.29 4.28 -4.56
CA ARG A 57 2.67 5.22 -3.63
C ARG A 57 2.29 6.54 -4.29
N VAL A 58 3.18 7.10 -5.12
CA VAL A 58 2.91 8.32 -5.90
C VAL A 58 1.71 8.13 -6.82
N VAL A 59 1.65 7.01 -7.55
CA VAL A 59 0.53 6.70 -8.45
C VAL A 59 -0.80 6.60 -7.68
N ILE A 60 -0.81 5.92 -6.53
CA ILE A 60 -2.02 5.74 -5.72
C ILE A 60 -2.48 7.06 -5.07
N ASP A 61 -1.56 7.94 -4.69
CA ASP A 61 -1.89 9.26 -4.16
C ASP A 61 -2.47 10.19 -5.23
N ALA A 62 -2.00 10.08 -6.48
CA ALA A 62 -2.58 10.79 -7.62
C ALA A 62 -3.99 10.30 -8.02
N ARG A 63 -4.42 9.10 -7.62
CA ARG A 63 -5.78 8.59 -7.91
C ARG A 63 -6.88 9.25 -7.07
N ARG A 64 -6.58 9.78 -5.87
CA ARG A 64 -7.57 10.42 -5.00
C ARG A 64 -8.31 11.62 -5.62
N PRO A 65 -7.64 12.61 -6.26
CA PRO A 65 -8.36 13.73 -6.86
C PRO A 65 -9.35 13.24 -7.92
N VAL A 66 -8.99 12.25 -8.72
CA VAL A 66 -9.86 11.68 -9.76
C VAL A 66 -11.08 10.98 -9.15
N GLN A 67 -10.91 10.15 -8.12
CA GLN A 67 -12.05 9.48 -7.47
C GLN A 67 -13.00 10.44 -6.75
N ARG A 68 -12.49 11.54 -6.16
CA ARG A 68 -13.36 12.57 -5.55
C ARG A 68 -14.16 13.32 -6.62
N ALA A 69 -13.49 13.78 -7.68
CA ALA A 69 -14.16 14.47 -8.79
C ALA A 69 -15.25 13.58 -9.43
N GLN A 70 -14.97 12.31 -9.68
CA GLN A 70 -15.96 11.37 -10.25
C GLN A 70 -17.17 11.12 -9.35
N ARG A 71 -16.98 11.12 -8.01
CA ARG A 71 -18.09 10.98 -7.06
C ARG A 71 -18.97 12.23 -7.03
N GLU A 72 -18.37 13.41 -7.12
CA GLU A 72 -19.09 14.69 -7.14
C GLU A 72 -19.87 14.87 -8.46
N ASP A 73 -19.27 14.53 -9.59
CA ASP A 73 -19.93 14.58 -10.91
C ASP A 73 -21.06 13.55 -11.04
N GLY A 74 -20.87 12.34 -10.51
CA GLY A 74 -21.90 11.29 -10.50
C GLY A 74 -23.12 11.62 -9.61
N GLY A 75 -22.96 12.50 -8.62
CA GLY A 75 -24.04 12.98 -7.77
C GLY A 75 -24.92 14.05 -8.44
N ARG A 76 -24.39 14.79 -9.41
CA ARG A 76 -25.10 15.91 -10.07
C ARG A 76 -26.05 15.48 -11.18
N VAL A 77 -25.89 14.27 -11.72
CA VAL A 77 -26.72 13.73 -12.82
C VAL A 77 -28.02 13.08 -12.31
N ARG A 78 -28.27 13.06 -10.99
CA ARG A 78 -29.43 12.38 -10.38
C ARG A 78 -30.32 13.27 -9.49
N SER A 79 -30.34 14.59 -9.71
CA SER A 79 -31.24 15.52 -9.00
C SER A 79 -32.30 16.09 -9.94
#